data_AF-A0A2M7GM69-F1
#
_entry.id   AF-A0A2M7GM69-F1
#
_cell.length_a   1.000
_cell.length_b   1.000
_cell.length_c   1.000
_cell.angle_alpha   90.00
_cell.angle_beta   90.00
_cell.angle_gamma   90.00
#
_symmetry.space_group_name_H-M   'P 1'
#
loop_
_entity.id
_entity.type
_entity.pdbx_description
1 polymer ?
#
loop_
_entity_poly.entity_id
_entity_poly.type
_entity_poly.pdbx_seq_one_letter_code
_entity_poly.pdbx_strand_id
1 'polypeptide(L)'
;MVVPPTPKAAFKPEWALPDAEYDYVLEIVGRLSLTMERSPSTFANMHEEQIRDLILVNLNGHYEGDATGETFNAQGKTDILIRADGKNAFIAECKFWEGPKTLTAAIDQILGYLTWRDTKAALLVFSKNVDFSKVLEGIAATVPQHPSYKRELKRVSDTHVRYLFSQPGDPDRDLYLAVLAFNVPKQAE
;
A
#
# COMPACT_ATOMS: atom_id res chain seq x y z
N MET A 1 6.33 -25.30 -42.87
CA MET A 1 5.90 -23.91 -42.65
C MET A 1 6.16 -23.58 -41.18
N VAL A 2 7.08 -22.65 -40.91
CA VAL A 2 7.34 -22.17 -39.55
C VAL A 2 6.38 -21.02 -39.30
N VAL A 3 5.47 -21.15 -38.34
CA VAL A 3 4.55 -20.08 -37.95
C VAL A 3 5.34 -19.09 -37.10
N PRO A 4 5.38 -17.79 -37.45
CA PRO A 4 6.10 -16.81 -36.64
C PRO A 4 5.41 -16.66 -35.28
N PRO A 5 6.17 -16.45 -34.18
CA PRO A 5 5.59 -16.20 -32.87
C PRO A 5 4.79 -14.90 -32.92
N THR A 6 3.50 -14.99 -32.62
CA THR A 6 2.63 -13.83 -32.48
C THR A 6 3.17 -12.97 -31.33
N PRO A 7 3.48 -11.68 -31.54
CA PRO A 7 3.81 -10.79 -30.43
C PRO A 7 2.62 -10.78 -29.47
N LYS A 8 2.80 -11.21 -28.22
CA LYS A 8 1.81 -10.96 -27.16
C LYS A 8 1.65 -9.43 -27.10
N ALA A 9 0.54 -8.93 -27.63
CA ALA A 9 0.21 -7.51 -27.51
C ALA A 9 0.22 -7.17 -26.01
N ALA A 10 0.96 -6.12 -25.65
CA ALA A 10 1.01 -5.65 -24.27
C ALA A 10 -0.42 -5.31 -23.85
N PHE A 11 -0.96 -6.09 -22.91
CA PHE A 11 -2.27 -5.86 -22.33
C PHE A 11 -2.27 -4.46 -21.70
N LYS A 12 -3.04 -3.53 -22.25
CA LYS A 12 -3.33 -2.24 -21.62
C LYS A 12 -4.63 -2.41 -20.83
N PRO A 13 -4.59 -2.46 -19.49
CA PRO A 13 -5.81 -2.45 -18.71
C PRO A 13 -6.43 -1.06 -18.90
N GLU A 14 -7.58 -1.02 -19.57
CA GLU A 14 -8.38 0.19 -19.83
C GLU A 14 -8.88 0.87 -18.52
N TRP A 15 -8.60 0.28 -17.36
CA TRP A 15 -9.10 0.66 -16.03
C TRP A 15 -8.00 0.63 -14.95
N ALA A 16 -6.72 0.67 -15.32
CA ALA A 16 -5.63 0.77 -14.34
C ALA A 16 -5.55 2.18 -13.78
N LEU A 17 -5.42 2.31 -12.46
CA LEU A 17 -5.14 3.61 -11.83
C LEU A 17 -3.91 4.25 -12.49
N PRO A 18 -4.01 5.48 -13.02
CA PRO A 18 -2.87 6.16 -13.62
C PRO A 18 -1.70 6.29 -12.63
N ASP A 19 -0.46 6.25 -13.13
CA ASP A 19 0.72 6.34 -12.26
C ASP A 19 0.75 7.66 -11.48
N ALA A 20 0.33 8.77 -12.10
CA ALA A 20 0.23 10.07 -11.44
C ALA A 20 -0.78 10.06 -10.28
N GLU A 21 -1.90 9.35 -10.45
CA GLU A 21 -2.93 9.23 -9.43
C GLU A 21 -2.46 8.36 -8.26
N TYR A 22 -1.79 7.25 -8.57
CA TYR A 22 -1.15 6.42 -7.56
C TYR A 22 -0.09 7.18 -6.75
N ASP A 23 0.76 7.96 -7.44
CA ASP A 23 1.77 8.79 -6.80
C ASP A 23 1.13 9.82 -5.86
N TYR A 24 0.03 10.45 -6.29
CA TYR A 24 -0.69 11.43 -5.51
C TYR A 24 -1.34 10.83 -4.25
N VAL A 25 -2.01 9.67 -4.38
CA VAL A 25 -2.55 8.92 -3.22
C VAL A 25 -1.44 8.62 -2.20
N LEU A 26 -0.31 8.09 -2.67
CA LEU A 26 0.81 7.75 -1.78
C LEU A 26 1.45 8.99 -1.13
N GLU A 27 1.45 10.13 -1.82
CA GLU A 27 1.90 11.40 -1.26
C GLU A 27 0.97 11.86 -0.11
N ILE A 28 -0.35 11.84 -0.35
CA ILE A 28 -1.35 12.20 0.67
C ILE A 28 -1.21 11.30 1.90
N VAL A 29 -1.14 9.98 1.69
CA VAL A 29 -0.95 9.00 2.78
C VAL A 29 0.38 9.25 3.51
N GLY A 30 1.45 9.53 2.77
CA GLY A 30 2.77 9.81 3.34
C GLY A 30 2.79 11.04 4.26
N ARG A 31 2.00 12.08 3.95
CA ARG A 31 1.90 13.30 4.78
C ARG A 31 1.35 13.02 6.19
N LEU A 32 0.67 11.89 6.41
CA LEU A 32 0.21 11.49 7.73
C LEU A 32 1.36 11.29 8.73
N SER A 33 2.55 10.89 8.26
CA SER A 33 3.75 10.76 9.11
C SER A 33 4.06 12.03 9.91
N LEU A 34 4.02 13.20 9.25
CA LEU A 34 4.25 14.49 9.88
C LEU A 34 3.16 14.83 10.90
N THR A 35 1.91 14.45 10.63
CA THR A 35 0.80 14.66 11.57
C THR A 35 0.98 13.79 12.83
N MET A 36 1.47 12.55 12.67
CA MET A 36 1.80 11.66 13.80
C MET A 36 2.89 12.27 14.68
N GLU A 37 3.96 12.79 14.08
CA GLU A 37 5.05 13.46 14.78
C GLU A 37 4.60 14.70 15.55
N ARG A 38 3.67 15.47 14.99
CA ARG A 38 3.16 16.72 15.58
C ARG A 38 2.10 16.51 16.67
N SER A 39 1.48 15.35 16.73
CA SER A 39 0.38 15.06 17.67
C SER A 39 0.56 13.71 18.38
N PRO A 40 1.69 13.50 19.07
CA PRO A 40 2.05 12.19 19.61
C PRO A 40 1.04 11.63 20.61
N SER A 41 0.44 12.49 21.46
CA SER A 41 -0.60 12.09 22.41
C SER A 41 -1.86 11.55 21.74
N THR A 42 -2.20 12.07 20.56
CA THR A 42 -3.36 11.63 19.77
C THR A 42 -3.15 10.24 19.21
N PHE A 43 -1.98 9.97 18.63
CA PHE A 43 -1.70 8.71 17.95
C PHE A 43 -1.23 7.58 18.87
N ALA A 44 -0.74 7.90 20.07
CA ALA A 44 -0.21 6.92 21.02
C ALA A 44 -1.16 5.74 21.29
N ASN A 45 -2.45 6.04 21.42
CA ASN A 45 -3.50 5.07 21.76
C ASN A 45 -4.33 4.60 20.57
N MET A 46 -3.98 5.03 19.35
CA MET A 46 -4.67 4.55 18.16
C MET A 46 -4.22 3.13 17.79
N HIS A 47 -5.19 2.36 17.28
CA HIS A 47 -4.97 1.08 16.63
C HIS A 47 -5.11 1.25 15.10
N GLU A 48 -4.92 0.16 14.35
CA GLU A 48 -4.88 0.17 12.89
C GLU A 48 -6.14 0.79 12.29
N GLU A 49 -7.31 0.45 12.85
CA GLU A 49 -8.62 0.92 12.37
C GLU A 49 -8.77 2.44 12.51
N GLN A 50 -8.36 3.04 13.62
CA GLN A 50 -8.43 4.50 13.80
C GLN A 50 -7.46 5.24 12.87
N ILE A 51 -6.25 4.71 12.67
CA ILE A 51 -5.29 5.32 11.75
C ILE A 51 -5.79 5.20 10.30
N ARG A 52 -6.36 4.03 9.92
CA ARG A 52 -7.04 3.83 8.64
C ARG A 52 -8.15 4.87 8.43
N ASP A 53 -9.00 5.08 9.42
CA ASP A 53 -10.12 6.04 9.31
C ASP A 53 -9.61 7.48 9.12
N LEU A 54 -8.53 7.87 9.79
CA LEU A 54 -7.88 9.16 9.55
C LEU A 54 -7.31 9.29 8.15
N ILE A 55 -6.71 8.22 7.61
CA ILE A 55 -6.23 8.19 6.22
C ILE A 55 -7.40 8.37 5.26
N LEU A 56 -8.52 7.66 5.49
CA LEU A 56 -9.72 7.77 4.65
C LEU A 56 -10.32 9.18 4.67
N VAL A 57 -10.43 9.81 5.85
CA VAL A 57 -10.88 11.21 5.96
C VAL A 57 -9.94 12.14 5.21
N ASN A 58 -8.63 11.95 5.35
CA ASN A 58 -7.65 12.79 4.67
C ASN A 58 -7.68 12.62 3.15
N LEU A 59 -7.81 11.37 2.66
CA LEU A 59 -7.98 11.08 1.25
C LEU A 59 -9.28 11.72 0.75
N ASN A 60 -10.44 11.38 1.31
CA ASN A 60 -11.73 11.93 0.86
C ASN A 60 -11.73 13.47 0.81
N GLY A 61 -11.15 14.16 1.80
CA GLY A 61 -11.03 15.63 1.80
C GLY A 61 -10.18 16.22 0.66
N HIS A 62 -9.22 15.48 0.10
CA HIS A 62 -8.48 15.93 -1.09
C HIS A 62 -9.25 15.69 -2.40
N TYR A 63 -10.21 14.78 -2.41
CA TYR A 63 -10.95 14.39 -3.61
C TYR A 63 -12.38 14.94 -3.67
N GLU A 64 -12.86 15.64 -2.63
CA GLU A 64 -14.22 16.23 -2.52
C GLU A 64 -14.63 17.20 -3.66
N GLY A 65 -13.77 17.48 -4.66
CA GLY A 65 -14.11 18.20 -5.89
C GLY A 65 -14.39 17.34 -7.13
N ASP A 66 -13.84 16.12 -7.20
CA ASP A 66 -13.95 15.18 -8.34
C ASP A 66 -14.51 13.79 -7.94
N ALA A 67 -14.67 13.53 -6.63
CA ALA A 67 -15.18 12.28 -6.09
C ALA A 67 -16.69 12.35 -5.85
N THR A 68 -17.45 11.49 -6.54
CA THR A 68 -18.71 10.99 -5.98
C THR A 68 -18.40 10.38 -4.61
N GLY A 69 -19.24 10.60 -3.59
CA GLY A 69 -18.98 10.29 -2.16
C GLY A 69 -18.67 8.83 -1.75
N GLU A 70 -18.24 7.98 -2.68
CA GLU A 70 -17.82 6.59 -2.50
C GLU A 70 -16.41 6.29 -3.08
N THR A 71 -15.58 7.30 -3.39
CA THR A 71 -14.26 7.05 -4.01
C THR A 71 -13.31 6.29 -3.10
N PHE A 72 -13.22 6.63 -1.82
CA PHE A 72 -12.43 5.89 -0.83
C PHE A 72 -13.34 5.27 0.24
N ASN A 73 -13.26 3.95 0.40
CA ASN A 73 -14.03 3.21 1.39
C ASN A 73 -13.13 2.23 2.15
N ALA A 74 -13.52 1.88 3.38
CA ALA A 74 -12.94 0.74 4.06
C ALA A 74 -13.50 -0.56 3.48
N GLN A 75 -12.64 -1.55 3.25
CA GLN A 75 -13.03 -2.95 3.04
C GLN A 75 -12.41 -3.77 4.18
N GLY A 76 -13.18 -4.67 4.78
CA GLY A 76 -12.70 -5.40 5.96
C GLY A 76 -12.38 -4.48 7.15
N LYS A 77 -11.43 -4.90 7.99
CA LYS A 77 -11.06 -4.17 9.22
C LYS A 77 -9.94 -3.16 9.01
N THR A 78 -9.04 -3.38 8.06
CA THR A 78 -7.80 -2.62 7.95
C THR A 78 -7.52 -2.14 6.53
N ASP A 79 -8.40 -2.46 5.59
CA ASP A 79 -8.13 -2.23 4.17
C ASP A 79 -8.76 -0.89 3.73
N ILE A 80 -8.04 -0.17 2.87
CA ILE A 80 -8.49 1.04 2.18
C ILE A 80 -8.65 0.71 0.70
N LEU A 81 -9.83 1.01 0.16
CA LEU A 81 -10.19 0.70 -1.21
C LEU A 81 -10.51 1.99 -1.96
N ILE A 82 -9.87 2.18 -3.11
CA ILE A 82 -10.29 3.19 -4.08
C ILE A 82 -11.15 2.53 -5.13
N ARG A 83 -12.31 3.12 -5.41
CA ARG A 83 -13.17 2.72 -6.53
C ARG A 83 -13.21 3.82 -7.59
N ALA A 84 -13.03 3.41 -8.85
CA ALA A 84 -13.26 4.22 -10.02
C ALA A 84 -14.26 3.48 -10.92
N ASP A 85 -15.35 4.16 -11.31
CA ASP A 85 -16.42 3.59 -12.16
C ASP A 85 -16.94 2.22 -11.69
N GLY A 86 -17.13 2.06 -10.36
CA GLY A 86 -17.63 0.84 -9.75
C GLY A 86 -16.63 -0.34 -9.72
N LYS A 87 -15.35 -0.11 -10.02
CA LYS A 87 -14.27 -1.11 -9.97
C LYS A 87 -13.18 -0.70 -8.98
N ASN A 88 -12.50 -1.68 -8.42
CA ASN A 88 -11.33 -1.46 -7.57
C ASN A 88 -10.18 -0.90 -8.41
N ALA A 89 -9.61 0.22 -7.99
CA ALA A 89 -8.51 0.89 -8.67
C ALA A 89 -7.23 0.87 -7.83
N PHE A 90 -7.35 0.78 -6.50
CA PHE A 90 -6.24 0.69 -5.55
C PHE A 90 -6.70 0.04 -4.25
N ILE A 91 -5.79 -0.72 -3.64
CA ILE A 91 -5.98 -1.35 -2.35
C ILE A 91 -4.79 -0.98 -1.47
N ALA A 92 -5.04 -0.57 -0.22
CA ALA A 92 -4.00 -0.50 0.80
C ALA A 92 -4.36 -1.29 2.04
N GLU A 93 -3.37 -1.93 2.65
CA GLU A 93 -3.50 -2.64 3.92
C GLU A 93 -2.79 -1.86 5.03
N CYS A 94 -3.46 -1.66 6.15
CA CYS A 94 -2.88 -1.07 7.36
C CYS A 94 -2.37 -2.16 8.30
N LYS A 95 -1.12 -2.08 8.75
CA LYS A 95 -0.55 -3.07 9.66
C LYS A 95 0.44 -2.52 10.68
N PHE A 96 0.32 -2.86 11.95
CA PHE A 96 1.39 -2.68 12.93
C PHE A 96 2.51 -3.71 12.71
N TRP A 97 3.73 -3.22 12.77
CA TRP A 97 4.93 -4.03 12.77
C TRP A 97 5.07 -4.78 14.09
N GLU A 98 4.99 -6.11 14.02
CA GLU A 98 5.34 -7.02 15.11
C GLU A 98 6.48 -7.98 14.70
N GLY A 99 6.96 -7.86 13.46
CA GLY A 99 8.10 -8.60 12.93
C GLY A 99 7.90 -9.07 11.49
N PRO A 100 8.90 -9.79 10.92
CA PRO A 100 8.84 -10.27 9.54
C PRO A 100 7.59 -11.08 9.21
N LYS A 101 7.13 -11.94 10.15
CA LYS A 101 5.94 -12.77 9.95
C LYS A 101 4.67 -11.95 9.71
N THR A 102 4.47 -10.85 10.45
CA THR A 102 3.27 -10.03 10.27
C THR A 102 3.32 -9.25 8.96
N LEU A 103 4.51 -8.84 8.52
CA LEU A 103 4.70 -8.22 7.21
C LEU A 103 4.41 -9.20 6.08
N THR A 104 4.96 -10.42 6.13
CA THR A 104 4.68 -11.46 5.11
C THR A 104 3.19 -11.75 5.04
N ALA A 105 2.52 -11.92 6.19
CA ALA A 105 1.08 -12.17 6.23
C ALA A 105 0.25 -11.00 5.65
N ALA A 106 0.68 -9.76 5.85
CA ALA A 106 0.02 -8.59 5.26
C ALA A 106 0.23 -8.51 3.73
N ILE A 107 1.40 -8.91 3.23
CA ILE A 107 1.63 -9.05 1.78
C ILE A 107 0.72 -10.15 1.21
N ASP A 108 0.64 -11.32 1.86
CA ASP A 108 -0.26 -12.41 1.47
C ASP A 108 -1.72 -11.93 1.43
N GLN A 109 -2.15 -11.15 2.44
CA GLN A 109 -3.50 -10.59 2.51
C GLN A 109 -3.79 -9.64 1.34
N ILE A 110 -2.91 -8.66 1.06
CA ILE A 110 -3.05 -7.78 -0.11
C ILE A 110 -3.19 -8.63 -1.37
N LEU A 111 -2.27 -9.57 -1.59
CA LEU A 111 -2.25 -10.41 -2.78
C LEU A 111 -3.52 -11.27 -2.93
N GLY A 112 -4.14 -11.67 -1.82
CA GLY A 112 -5.40 -12.42 -1.79
C GLY A 112 -6.63 -11.58 -2.16
N TYR A 113 -6.60 -10.26 -1.98
CA TYR A 113 -7.70 -9.37 -2.35
C TYR A 113 -7.66 -8.90 -3.81
N LEU A 114 -6.52 -9.03 -4.47
CA LEU A 114 -6.36 -8.56 -5.85
C LEU A 114 -7.22 -9.39 -6.79
N THR A 115 -8.02 -8.68 -7.57
CA THR A 115 -8.58 -9.21 -8.81
C THR A 115 -7.53 -9.12 -9.90
N TRP A 116 -7.75 -9.85 -11.00
CA TRP A 116 -6.86 -9.84 -12.17
C TRP A 116 -6.62 -8.44 -12.77
N ARG A 117 -7.46 -7.45 -12.45
CA ARG A 117 -7.35 -6.06 -12.91
C ARG A 117 -6.53 -5.16 -11.98
N ASP A 118 -6.34 -5.56 -10.73
CA ASP A 118 -5.69 -4.73 -9.72
C ASP A 118 -4.17 -4.73 -9.90
N THR A 119 -3.62 -3.61 -10.34
CA THR A 119 -2.19 -3.50 -10.69
C THR A 119 -1.38 -2.71 -9.68
N LYS A 120 -2.03 -2.02 -8.74
CA LYS A 120 -1.37 -1.12 -7.79
C LYS A 120 -1.94 -1.29 -6.38
N ALA A 121 -1.05 -1.41 -5.40
CA ALA A 121 -1.41 -1.54 -4.01
C ALA A 121 -0.42 -0.83 -3.09
N ALA A 122 -0.78 -0.66 -1.82
CA ALA A 122 0.12 -0.18 -0.78
C ALA A 122 0.02 -1.00 0.51
N LEU A 123 1.12 -1.10 1.24
CA LEU A 123 1.18 -1.64 2.58
C LEU A 123 1.66 -0.54 3.52
N LEU A 124 0.81 -0.15 4.46
CA LEU A 124 1.03 0.93 5.40
C LEU A 124 1.43 0.31 6.74
N VAL A 125 2.73 0.34 7.02
CA VAL A 125 3.33 -0.31 8.19
C VAL A 125 3.53 0.69 9.32
N PHE A 126 2.80 0.52 10.41
CA PHE A 126 2.89 1.35 11.60
C PHE A 126 3.85 0.74 12.62
N SER A 127 4.69 1.54 13.26
CA SER A 127 5.62 1.06 14.28
C SER A 127 5.49 1.88 15.54
N LYS A 128 5.23 1.23 16.67
CA LYS A 128 5.45 1.82 18.01
C LYS A 128 6.86 1.53 18.55
N ASN A 129 7.75 0.94 17.75
CA ASN A 129 9.10 0.59 18.18
C ASN A 129 9.95 1.86 18.36
N VAL A 130 10.72 1.90 19.45
CA VAL A 130 11.65 3.01 19.74
C VAL A 130 12.81 3.02 18.75
N ASP A 131 13.21 1.83 18.26
CA ASP A 131 14.23 1.68 17.23
C ASP A 131 13.58 1.51 15.86
N PHE A 132 13.15 2.62 15.28
CA PHE A 132 12.47 2.63 13.99
C PHE A 132 13.40 2.22 12.84
N SER A 133 14.70 2.50 12.94
CA SER A 133 15.70 2.07 11.95
C SER A 133 15.74 0.55 11.80
N LYS A 134 15.72 -0.20 12.91
CA LYS A 134 15.60 -1.67 12.85
C LYS A 134 14.31 -2.16 12.21
N VAL A 135 13.22 -1.41 12.34
CA VAL A 135 11.97 -1.74 11.64
C VAL A 135 12.14 -1.57 10.14
N LEU A 136 12.74 -0.47 9.68
CA LEU A 136 13.02 -0.25 8.26
C LEU A 136 13.95 -1.31 7.67
N GLU A 137 15.00 -1.69 8.40
CA GLU A 137 15.90 -2.80 8.03
C GLU A 137 15.14 -4.13 7.95
N GLY A 138 14.28 -4.40 8.94
CA GLY A 138 13.44 -5.59 8.97
C GLY A 138 12.49 -5.67 7.77
N ILE A 139 11.84 -4.56 7.41
CA ILE A 139 10.98 -4.46 6.23
C ILE A 139 11.81 -4.74 4.96
N ALA A 140 12.94 -4.03 4.79
CA ALA A 140 13.80 -4.17 3.62
C ALA A 140 14.37 -5.59 3.45
N ALA A 141 14.63 -6.30 4.55
CA ALA A 141 15.08 -7.68 4.52
C ALA A 141 13.95 -8.69 4.25
N THR A 142 12.72 -8.37 4.66
CA THR A 142 11.58 -9.31 4.59
C THR A 142 10.89 -9.29 3.23
N VAL A 143 10.65 -8.11 2.65
CA VAL A 143 9.91 -7.97 1.37
C VAL A 143 10.52 -8.83 0.25
N PRO A 144 11.86 -8.85 0.03
CA PRO A 144 12.46 -9.66 -1.04
C PRO A 144 12.36 -11.17 -0.85
N GLN A 145 12.01 -11.65 0.35
CA GLN A 145 11.88 -13.08 0.64
C GLN A 145 10.50 -13.64 0.25
N HIS A 146 9.54 -12.77 -0.09
CA HIS A 146 8.20 -13.20 -0.47
C HIS A 146 8.21 -13.92 -1.83
N PRO A 147 7.53 -15.07 -2.02
CA PRO A 147 7.58 -15.84 -3.27
C PRO A 147 7.16 -15.05 -4.53
N SER A 148 6.21 -14.13 -4.37
CA SER A 148 5.74 -13.26 -5.46
C SER A 148 6.63 -12.04 -5.72
N TYR A 149 7.70 -11.81 -4.95
CA TYR A 149 8.60 -10.69 -5.17
C TYR A 149 9.39 -10.87 -6.48
N LYS A 150 9.46 -9.80 -7.29
CA LYS A 150 10.30 -9.75 -8.49
C LYS A 150 11.54 -8.90 -8.26
N ARG A 151 11.36 -7.63 -7.87
CA ARG A 151 12.45 -6.67 -7.67
C ARG A 151 12.01 -5.39 -6.94
N GLU A 152 12.96 -4.68 -6.34
CA GLU A 152 12.80 -3.28 -5.96
C GLU A 152 12.73 -2.39 -7.21
N LEU A 153 11.81 -1.42 -7.19
CA LEU A 153 11.61 -0.45 -8.28
C LEU A 153 12.26 0.89 -7.95
N LYS A 154 11.93 1.45 -6.78
CA LYS A 154 12.35 2.79 -6.38
C LYS A 154 12.28 2.95 -4.87
N ARG A 155 13.32 3.53 -4.29
CA ARG A 155 13.30 4.09 -2.94
C ARG A 155 12.93 5.57 -3.02
N VAL A 156 11.73 5.93 -2.57
CA VAL A 156 11.25 7.32 -2.57
C VAL A 156 11.80 8.07 -1.35
N SER A 157 11.87 7.38 -0.21
CA SER A 157 12.54 7.81 1.02
C SER A 157 12.96 6.57 1.82
N ASP A 158 13.59 6.75 2.98
CA ASP A 158 13.92 5.63 3.89
C ASP A 158 12.68 4.88 4.38
N THR A 159 11.53 5.56 4.41
CA THR A 159 10.24 5.03 4.87
C THR A 159 9.28 4.69 3.74
N HIS A 160 9.65 4.90 2.47
CA HIS A 160 8.79 4.62 1.32
C HIS A 160 9.60 3.95 0.22
N VAL A 161 9.32 2.66 0.01
CA VAL A 161 9.95 1.85 -1.04
C VAL A 161 8.88 1.22 -1.93
N ARG A 162 9.14 1.18 -3.22
CA ARG A 162 8.28 0.56 -4.24
C ARG A 162 8.92 -0.71 -4.76
N TYR A 163 8.10 -1.73 -4.93
CA TYR A 163 8.48 -3.06 -5.37
C TYR A 163 7.57 -3.53 -6.50
N LEU A 164 8.10 -4.47 -7.28
CA LEU A 164 7.37 -5.20 -8.30
C LEU A 164 7.14 -6.63 -7.80
N PHE A 165 5.90 -7.07 -7.88
CA PHE A 165 5.45 -8.40 -7.52
C PHE A 165 4.77 -9.08 -8.73
N SER A 166 4.78 -10.41 -8.81
CA SER A 166 3.82 -11.14 -9.63
C SER A 166 2.47 -11.25 -8.93
N GLN A 167 1.37 -11.22 -9.69
CA GLN A 167 0.08 -11.60 -9.13
C GLN A 167 0.00 -13.12 -8.85
N PRO A 168 -0.71 -13.55 -7.78
CA PRO A 168 -0.98 -14.96 -7.57
C PRO A 168 -1.77 -15.56 -8.73
N GLY A 169 -1.31 -16.69 -9.26
CA GLY A 169 -2.00 -17.40 -10.35
C GLY A 169 -1.73 -16.88 -11.77
N ASP A 170 -1.11 -15.71 -11.93
CA ASP A 170 -0.68 -15.18 -13.23
C ASP A 170 0.70 -14.49 -13.13
N PRO A 171 1.81 -15.25 -13.25
CA PRO A 171 3.16 -14.73 -13.10
C PRO A 171 3.55 -13.65 -14.14
N ASP A 172 2.88 -13.63 -15.28
CA ASP A 172 3.10 -12.65 -16.34
C ASP A 172 2.50 -11.27 -15.98
N ARG A 173 1.65 -11.20 -14.95
CA ARG A 173 1.07 -9.95 -14.45
C ARG A 173 1.91 -9.36 -13.33
N ASP A 174 2.13 -8.07 -13.46
CA ASP A 174 2.84 -7.26 -12.47
C ASP A 174 1.86 -6.56 -11.52
N LEU A 175 2.24 -6.54 -10.25
CA LEU A 175 1.69 -5.70 -9.20
C LEU A 175 2.76 -4.71 -8.73
N TYR A 176 2.41 -3.44 -8.72
CA TYR A 176 3.22 -2.38 -8.13
C TYR A 176 2.79 -2.22 -6.66
N LEU A 177 3.68 -2.61 -5.75
CA LEU A 177 3.45 -2.52 -4.30
C LEU A 177 4.33 -1.42 -3.71
N ALA A 178 3.71 -0.42 -3.09
CA ALA A 178 4.41 0.54 -2.25
C ALA A 178 4.34 0.08 -0.79
N VAL A 179 5.47 0.11 -0.08
CA VAL A 179 5.51 -0.09 1.37
C VAL A 179 5.89 1.23 2.02
N LEU A 180 4.99 1.77 2.83
CA LEU A 180 5.18 3.01 3.59
C LEU A 180 5.24 2.68 5.07
N ALA A 181 6.32 3.07 5.74
CA ALA A 181 6.52 2.86 7.16
C ALA A 181 6.31 4.16 7.95
N PHE A 182 5.59 4.08 9.06
CA PHE A 182 5.25 5.22 9.90
C PHE A 182 5.70 4.98 11.33
N ASN A 183 6.42 5.93 11.90
CA ASN A 183 6.76 5.92 13.31
C ASN A 183 5.59 6.49 14.12
N VAL A 184 4.86 5.61 14.80
CA VAL A 184 3.74 5.98 15.66
C VAL A 184 4.27 6.23 17.06
N PRO A 185 4.11 7.45 17.60
CA PRO A 185 4.60 7.78 18.93
C PRO A 185 4.04 6.86 20.01
N LYS A 186 4.83 6.58 21.03
CA LYS A 186 4.35 5.95 22.27
C LYS A 186 3.83 7.01 23.22
N GLN A 187 2.89 6.61 24.08
CA GLN A 187 2.56 7.42 25.24
C GLN A 187 3.83 7.55 26.08
N ALA A 188 4.19 8.78 26.46
CA ALA A 188 5.22 8.99 27.47
C ALA A 188 4.71 8.35 28.77
N GLU A 189 5.50 7.43 29.34
CA GLU A 189 5.25 6.86 30.67
C GLU A 189 5.26 7.95 31.76
#